data_AF-A0A5C4JAT6-F1
#
_entry.id   AF-A0A5C4JAT6-F1
#
_cell.length_a   1.000
_cell.length_b   1.000
_cell.length_c   1.000
_cell.angle_alpha   90.00
_cell.angle_beta   90.00
_cell.angle_gamma   90.00
#
_symmetry.space_group_name_H-M   'P 1'
#
loop_
_entity.id
_entity.type
_entity.pdbx_description
1 polymer ?
#
loop_
_entity_poly.entity_id
_entity_poly.type
_entity_poly.pdbx_seq_one_letter_code
_entity_poly.pdbx_strand_id
1 'polypeptide(L)'
;MTKKLIDIDEEALAAAAELYGTDTMKDTVNTALAEATAVLRRRRALSRLRQRALEGQFDDMYDKNTYRPNPAGADGRAAAS
;
A
#
# COMPACT_ATOMS: atom_id res chain seq x y z
N MET A 1 3.87 -23.42 14.46
CA MET A 1 3.83 -22.30 15.41
C MET A 1 4.80 -22.57 16.54
N THR A 2 5.70 -21.63 16.84
CA THR A 2 6.56 -21.68 18.03
C THR A 2 5.80 -21.10 19.22
N LYS A 3 5.88 -21.77 20.38
CA LYS A 3 5.25 -21.29 21.62
C LYS A 3 6.13 -20.19 22.21
N LYS A 4 5.52 -19.05 22.53
CA LYS A 4 6.15 -17.94 23.25
C LYS A 4 5.27 -17.65 24.45
N LEU A 5 5.88 -17.48 25.61
CA LEU A 5 5.20 -16.99 26.80
C LEU A 5 5.24 -15.46 26.75
N ILE A 6 4.07 -14.85 26.69
CA ILE A 6 3.88 -13.40 26.74
C ILE A 6 2.68 -13.13 27.64
N ASP A 7 2.76 -12.07 28.44
CA ASP A 7 1.60 -11.58 29.16
C ASP A 7 0.73 -10.78 28.19
N ILE A 8 -0.57 -11.05 28.21
CA ILE A 8 -1.56 -10.41 27.35
C ILE A 8 -2.63 -9.82 28.25
N ASP A 9 -3.04 -8.60 27.95
CA ASP A 9 -4.19 -7.97 28.57
C ASP A 9 -5.47 -8.75 28.19
N GLU A 10 -6.16 -9.30 29.20
CA GLU A 10 -7.34 -10.14 28.99
C GLU A 10 -8.53 -9.35 28.43
N GLU A 11 -8.69 -8.08 28.78
CA GLU A 11 -9.76 -7.23 28.25
C GLU A 11 -9.52 -6.95 26.77
N ALA A 12 -8.28 -6.62 26.40
CA ALA A 12 -7.90 -6.40 25.01
C ALA A 12 -8.05 -7.68 24.18
N LEU A 13 -7.73 -8.85 24.75
CA LEU A 13 -7.89 -10.14 24.10
C LEU A 13 -9.38 -10.47 23.89
N ALA A 14 -10.23 -10.22 24.89
CA ALA A 14 -11.67 -10.45 24.78
C ALA A 14 -12.31 -9.53 23.73
N ALA A 15 -11.97 -8.23 23.74
CA ALA A 15 -12.46 -7.28 22.75
C ALA A 15 -12.01 -7.67 21.33
N ALA A 16 -10.77 -8.13 21.15
CA ALA A 16 -10.30 -8.63 19.87
C ALA A 16 -11.04 -9.91 19.45
N ALA A 17 -11.29 -10.84 20.37
CA ALA A 17 -12.01 -12.07 20.09
C ALA A 17 -13.44 -11.81 19.62
N GLU A 18 -14.13 -10.87 20.26
CA GLU A 18 -15.48 -10.44 19.89
C GLU A 18 -15.48 -9.74 18.53
N LEU A 19 -14.51 -8.84 18.28
CA LEU A 19 -14.38 -8.12 17.00
C LEU A 19 -14.08 -9.07 15.82
N TYR A 20 -13.22 -10.06 16.04
CA TYR A 20 -12.83 -11.02 15.00
C TYR A 20 -13.72 -12.27 14.94
N GLY A 21 -14.64 -12.44 15.90
CA GLY A 21 -15.51 -13.61 15.99
C GLY A 21 -14.75 -14.92 16.18
N THR A 22 -13.67 -14.90 16.97
CA THR A 22 -12.78 -16.04 17.17
C THR A 22 -12.98 -16.68 18.54
N ASP A 23 -13.05 -18.01 18.58
CA ASP A 23 -13.33 -18.76 19.81
C ASP A 23 -12.08 -19.06 20.65
N THR A 24 -10.88 -18.98 20.06
CA THR A 24 -9.62 -19.33 20.75
C THR A 24 -8.65 -18.18 20.80
N MET A 25 -7.95 -18.02 21.94
CA MET A 25 -6.89 -17.01 22.11
C MET A 25 -5.86 -17.05 20.99
N LYS A 26 -5.47 -18.25 20.56
CA LYS A 26 -4.50 -18.43 19.47
C LYS A 26 -5.04 -17.81 18.17
N ASP A 27 -6.30 -18.08 17.84
CA ASP A 27 -6.89 -17.59 16.60
C ASP A 27 -7.10 -16.08 16.67
N THR A 28 -7.57 -15.55 17.81
CA THR A 28 -7.64 -14.11 18.06
C THR A 28 -6.30 -13.42 17.82
N VAL A 29 -5.23 -13.92 18.45
CA VAL A 29 -3.89 -13.31 18.37
C VAL A 29 -3.32 -13.40 16.96
N ASN A 30 -3.45 -14.55 16.29
CA ASN A 30 -2.92 -14.70 14.93
C ASN A 30 -3.67 -13.82 13.93
N THR A 31 -4.99 -13.75 14.03
CA THR A 31 -5.82 -12.89 13.19
C THR A 31 -5.49 -11.42 13.44
N ALA A 32 -5.39 -11.00 14.70
CA ALA A 32 -5.01 -9.64 15.06
C ALA A 32 -3.63 -9.25 14.49
N LEU A 33 -2.63 -10.14 14.56
CA LEU A 33 -1.29 -9.89 14.01
C LEU A 33 -1.29 -9.81 12.49
N ALA A 34 -2.08 -10.67 11.82
CA ALA A 34 -2.22 -10.65 10.37
C ALA A 34 -2.87 -9.33 9.91
N GLU A 35 -3.97 -8.93 10.53
CA GLU A 35 -4.69 -7.69 10.22
C GLU A 35 -3.83 -6.45 10.52
N ALA A 36 -3.19 -6.39 11.68
CA ALA A 36 -2.28 -5.29 12.02
C ALA A 36 -1.14 -5.17 10.99
N THR A 37 -0.56 -6.29 10.57
CA THR A 37 0.49 -6.30 9.54
C THR A 37 -0.04 -5.81 8.20
N ALA A 38 -1.24 -6.25 7.80
CA ALA A 38 -1.86 -5.81 6.56
C ALA A 38 -2.11 -4.28 6.56
N VAL A 39 -2.66 -3.75 7.65
CA VAL A 39 -2.91 -2.31 7.83
C VAL A 39 -1.59 -1.53 7.77
N LEU A 40 -0.56 -1.96 8.50
CA LEU A 40 0.74 -1.28 8.51
C LEU A 40 1.43 -1.33 7.14
N ARG A 41 1.31 -2.44 6.40
CA ARG A 41 1.83 -2.53 5.02
C ARG A 41 1.13 -1.54 4.10
N ARG A 42 -0.20 -1.45 4.16
CA ARG A 42 -0.99 -0.48 3.37
C ARG A 42 -0.57 0.96 3.68
N ARG A 43 -0.44 1.30 4.98
CA ARG A 43 0.03 2.63 5.42
C ARG A 43 1.43 2.95 4.88
N ARG A 44 2.39 2.03 5.01
CA ARG A 44 3.76 2.22 4.48
C ARG A 44 3.77 2.36 2.96
N ALA A 45 2.95 1.61 2.25
CA ALA A 45 2.83 1.72 0.80
C ALA A 45 2.31 3.10 0.39
N LEU A 46 1.27 3.60 1.09
CA LEU A 46 0.74 4.94 0.86
C LEU A 46 1.77 6.03 1.16
N SER A 47 2.52 5.93 2.25
CA SER A 47 3.61 6.87 2.56
C SER A 47 4.67 6.90 1.47
N ARG A 48 5.08 5.72 0.96
CA ARG A 48 6.03 5.63 -0.16
C ARG A 48 5.46 6.23 -1.45
N LEU A 49 4.18 5.96 -1.75
CA LEU A 49 3.52 6.52 -2.92
C LEU A 49 3.48 8.06 -2.86
N ARG A 50 3.14 8.61 -1.68
CA ARG A 50 3.16 10.06 -1.45
C ARG A 50 4.55 10.65 -1.63
N GLN A 51 5.58 10.00 -1.10
CA GLN A 51 6.96 10.44 -1.27
C GLN A 51 7.36 10.50 -2.74
N ARG A 52 7.08 9.45 -3.51
CA ARG A 52 7.35 9.41 -4.96
C ARG A 52 6.61 10.50 -5.74
N ALA A 53 5.38 10.80 -5.34
CA ALA A 53 4.62 11.89 -5.94
C ALA A 53 5.24 13.27 -5.67
N LEU A 54 5.78 13.51 -4.47
CA LEU A 54 6.50 14.75 -4.15
C LEU A 54 7.85 14.85 -4.88
N GLU A 55 8.47 13.72 -5.19
CA GLU A 55 9.71 13.64 -5.98
C GLU A 55 9.47 13.79 -7.49
N GLY A 56 8.24 14.04 -7.93
CA GLY A 56 7.91 14.22 -9.35
C GLY A 56 7.94 12.95 -10.18
N GLN A 57 7.96 11.76 -9.55
CA GLN A 57 8.05 10.47 -10.29
C GLN A 57 6.81 10.18 -11.16
N PHE A 58 5.75 10.98 -11.05
CA PHE A 58 4.55 10.88 -11.88
C PHE A 58 4.39 12.05 -12.86
N ASP A 59 5.36 12.98 -12.92
CA ASP A 59 5.27 14.19 -13.74
C ASP A 59 5.18 13.87 -15.23
N ASP A 60 5.93 12.86 -15.68
CA ASP A 60 5.92 12.37 -17.07
C ASP A 60 4.56 11.79 -17.50
N MET A 61 3.73 11.32 -16.55
CA MET A 61 2.38 10.83 -16.85
C MET A 61 1.41 11.96 -17.21
N TYR A 62 1.73 13.21 -16.84
CA TYR A 62 0.93 14.37 -17.21
C TYR A 62 1.26 14.89 -18.62
N ASP A 63 2.43 14.55 -19.17
CA ASP A 63 2.73 14.86 -20.57
C ASP A 63 2.03 13.88 -21.51
N LYS A 64 0.89 14.33 -22.04
CA LYS A 64 0.09 13.56 -23.00
C LYS A 64 0.85 13.26 -24.29
N ASN A 65 1.84 14.08 -24.65
CA ASN A 65 2.63 13.87 -25.87
C ASN A 65 3.56 12.65 -25.77
N THR A 66 3.85 12.18 -24.56
CA THR A 66 4.71 11.01 -24.30
C THR A 66 4.07 9.69 -24.76
N TYR A 67 2.74 9.59 -24.73
CA TYR A 67 2.01 8.38 -25.18
C TYR A 67 1.01 8.64 -26.32
N ARG A 68 0.56 9.89 -26.52
CA ARG A 68 -0.23 10.31 -27.68
C ARG A 68 0.53 11.40 -28.43
N PRO A 69 1.53 11.05 -29.25
CA PRO A 69 2.26 12.05 -30.02
C PRO A 69 1.30 12.83 -30.90
N ASN A 70 1.36 14.16 -30.79
CA ASN A 70 0.57 15.07 -31.60
C ASN A 70 0.98 14.91 -33.08
N PRO A 71 0.06 14.53 -33.99
CA PRO A 71 0.39 14.35 -35.40
C PRO A 71 0.91 15.64 -36.06
N ALA A 72 0.57 16.83 -35.54
CA ALA A 72 1.04 18.10 -36.08
C ALA A 72 2.55 18.38 -35.89
N GLY A 73 3.27 17.58 -35.09
CA GLY A 73 4.72 17.75 -34.84
C GLY A 73 5.63 16.84 -35.67
N ALA A 74 5.07 15.83 -36.37
CA ALA A 74 5.85 14.85 -37.13
C ALA A 74 6.25 15.36 -38.53
N ASP A 75 5.54 16.34 -39.07
CA ASP A 75 5.70 16.78 -40.46
C ASP A 75 6.75 17.90 -40.64
N GLY A 76 7.31 18.43 -39.56
CA GLY A 76 8.18 19.63 -39.59
C GLY A 76 9.68 19.39 -39.76
N ARG A 77 10.17 18.13 -39.83
CA ARG A 77 11.61 17.82 -39.90
C ARG A 77 12.10 17.27 -41.26
N ALA A 78 11.22 17.08 -42.24
CA ALA A 78 11.59 16.53 -43.55
C ALA A 78 11.87 17.57 -44.65
N ALA A 79 11.77 18.87 -44.36
CA ALA A 79 11.97 19.94 -45.35
C ALA A 79 13.16 20.85 -44.97
N ALA A 80 14.34 20.26 -44.81
CA ALA A 80 15.61 20.98 -44.82
C ALA A 80 16.73 20.02 -45.23
N SER A 81 16.86 19.80 -46.54
CA SER A 81 18.05 19.25 -47.19
C SER A 81 18.14 19.87 -48.59
#